data_AF-A0AAU1EI36-F1
#
_entry.id   AF-A0AAU1EI36-F1
#
_cell.length_a   1.000
_cell.length_b   1.000
_cell.length_c   1.000
_cell.angle_alpha   90.00
_cell.angle_beta   90.00
_cell.angle_gamma   90.00
#
_symmetry.space_group_name_H-M   'P 1'
#
loop_
_entity.id
_entity.type
_entity.pdbx_description
1 polymer ?
#
loop_
_entity_poly.entity_id
_entity_poly.type
_entity_poly.pdbx_seq_one_letter_code
_entity_poly.pdbx_strand_id
1 'polypeptide(L)'
;MKELAGRLAALDPDAGAALRVIAYFDRLIEGRAGLEALVRGAAVLADCPARLVDEERGVRVRVEPDGLRRDEGGPLDRAWASAPLTPGGSAAVWLERTGPSAGVHAMVLERAAAAAQVVLDRTRGRAPADAGAGDPASLEVLLDVSATEHARHRAAVRLGLRDVATARVVVTAEGSPRVEAVPAAGDGTPSTGRRRAGVGPAVPVRDLPTSYAAALTALRFTAEGTDQDPGPRTVYAAELGGLALLAESSDPAAVPDVAALERAVVAAPWVANTLHAIAFSTSLRSAAGDLNVHHSTLQDRLAQAEHWLGWPVSDPHGRLRLQLALVLRRLHRNPPSAQPGRTSPRWARDPGDAGSGVRSA
;
A
#
# COMPACT_ATOMS: atom_id res chain seq x y z
N MET A 1 -29.04 21.47 -25.48
CA MET A 1 -27.90 22.42 -25.38
C MET A 1 -27.81 23.43 -26.53
N LYS A 2 -27.86 23.02 -27.82
CA LYS A 2 -27.71 23.97 -28.95
C LYS A 2 -28.79 25.08 -29.01
N GLU A 3 -30.07 24.76 -28.77
CA GLU A 3 -31.15 25.77 -28.72
C GLU A 3 -31.00 26.76 -27.54
N LEU A 4 -30.49 26.28 -26.40
CA LEU A 4 -30.30 27.09 -25.19
C LEU A 4 -29.12 28.07 -25.36
N ALA A 5 -28.01 27.60 -25.95
CA ALA A 5 -26.86 28.45 -26.27
C ALA A 5 -27.19 29.53 -27.32
N GLY A 6 -28.06 29.22 -28.29
CA GLY A 6 -28.51 30.19 -29.29
C GLY A 6 -29.42 31.28 -28.71
N ARG A 7 -30.33 30.92 -27.80
CA ARG A 7 -31.20 31.90 -27.11
C ARG A 7 -30.45 32.76 -26.09
N LEU A 8 -29.43 32.22 -25.41
CA LEU A 8 -28.59 33.00 -24.48
C LEU A 8 -27.59 33.93 -25.20
N ALA A 9 -27.02 33.54 -26.34
CA ALA A 9 -26.12 34.42 -27.10
C ALA A 9 -26.80 35.70 -27.62
N ALA A 10 -28.14 35.68 -27.78
CA ALA A 10 -28.93 36.85 -28.13
C ALA A 10 -29.20 37.80 -26.94
N LEU A 11 -28.99 37.33 -25.70
CA LEU A 11 -29.20 38.07 -24.45
C LEU A 11 -27.87 38.51 -23.80
N ASP A 12 -26.85 37.65 -23.87
CA ASP A 12 -25.50 37.89 -23.38
C ASP A 12 -24.49 37.09 -24.24
N PRO A 13 -23.74 37.77 -25.13
CA PRO A 13 -22.73 37.15 -25.98
C PRO A 13 -21.64 36.40 -25.21
N ASP A 14 -21.28 36.86 -24.01
CA ASP A 14 -20.22 36.26 -23.17
C ASP A 14 -20.71 34.97 -22.52
N ALA A 15 -21.96 34.95 -22.03
CA ALA A 15 -22.60 33.73 -21.54
C ALA A 15 -22.74 32.68 -22.65
N GLY A 16 -23.10 33.11 -23.87
CA GLY A 16 -23.16 32.24 -25.04
C GLY A 16 -21.79 31.65 -25.40
N ALA A 17 -20.72 32.44 -25.30
CA ALA A 17 -19.36 31.98 -25.53
C ALA A 17 -18.89 30.98 -24.46
N ALA A 18 -19.18 31.21 -23.18
CA ALA A 18 -18.87 30.29 -22.09
C ALA A 18 -19.53 28.92 -22.28
N LEU A 19 -20.81 28.88 -22.66
CA LEU A 19 -21.51 27.62 -22.95
C LEU A 19 -20.91 26.86 -24.13
N ARG A 20 -20.42 27.57 -25.16
CA ARG A 20 -19.71 26.95 -26.29
C ARG A 20 -18.40 26.30 -25.85
N VAL A 21 -17.64 26.96 -24.97
CA VAL A 21 -16.40 26.41 -24.41
C VAL A 21 -16.67 25.13 -23.62
N ILE A 22 -17.66 25.15 -22.71
CA ILE A 22 -18.05 23.98 -21.93
C ILE A 22 -18.43 22.82 -22.86
N ALA A 23 -19.35 23.07 -23.80
CA ALA A 23 -19.82 22.04 -24.74
C ALA A 23 -18.74 21.55 -25.71
N TYR A 24 -17.65 22.30 -25.90
CA TYR A 24 -16.51 21.88 -26.72
C TYR A 24 -15.62 20.90 -25.95
N PHE A 25 -15.21 21.25 -24.73
CA PHE A 25 -14.39 20.37 -23.90
C PHE A 25 -15.12 19.10 -23.47
N ASP A 26 -16.43 19.18 -23.20
CA ASP A 26 -17.25 17.99 -22.91
C ASP A 26 -17.22 17.00 -24.06
N ARG A 27 -17.35 17.49 -25.31
CA ARG A 27 -17.26 16.65 -26.50
C ARG A 27 -15.88 16.03 -26.68
N LEU A 28 -14.80 16.73 -26.32
CA LEU A 28 -13.45 16.17 -26.35
C LEU A 28 -13.26 15.07 -25.30
N ILE A 29 -13.83 15.24 -24.09
CA ILE A 29 -13.81 14.23 -23.03
C ILE A 29 -14.63 13.01 -23.44
N GLU A 30 -15.87 13.19 -23.90
CA GLU A 30 -16.76 12.13 -24.39
C GLU A 30 -16.14 11.36 -25.56
N GLY A 31 -15.57 12.10 -26.52
CA GLY A 31 -14.85 11.55 -27.69
C GLY A 31 -13.48 10.96 -27.36
N ARG A 32 -13.11 10.91 -26.07
CA ARG A 32 -11.87 10.33 -25.58
C ARG A 32 -10.58 10.96 -26.15
N ALA A 33 -10.63 12.23 -26.55
CA ALA A 33 -9.52 12.93 -27.18
C ALA A 33 -8.24 12.94 -26.30
N GLY A 34 -7.08 12.96 -26.96
CA GLY A 34 -5.77 13.04 -26.29
C GLY A 34 -5.43 14.45 -25.80
N LEU A 35 -4.37 14.55 -25.00
CA LEU A 35 -3.92 15.83 -24.40
C LEU A 35 -3.63 16.92 -25.43
N GLU A 36 -3.04 16.56 -26.57
CA GLU A 36 -2.78 17.54 -27.63
C GLU A 36 -4.06 18.18 -28.18
N ALA A 37 -5.15 17.40 -28.32
CA ALA A 37 -6.42 17.93 -28.79
C ALA A 37 -7.05 18.90 -27.77
N LEU A 38 -6.83 18.67 -26.47
CA LEU A 38 -7.28 19.59 -25.42
C LEU A 38 -6.50 20.91 -25.45
N VAL A 39 -5.17 20.85 -25.58
CA VAL A 39 -4.32 22.05 -25.65
C VAL A 39 -4.58 22.82 -26.94
N ARG A 40 -4.81 22.11 -28.06
CA ARG A 40 -5.26 22.72 -29.32
C ARG A 40 -6.59 23.43 -29.16
N GLY A 41 -7.55 22.78 -28.49
CA GLY A 41 -8.83 23.39 -28.14
C GLY A 41 -8.68 24.68 -27.35
N ALA A 42 -7.80 24.67 -26.34
CA ALA A 42 -7.50 25.85 -25.54
C ALA A 42 -6.88 26.97 -26.40
N ALA A 43 -5.89 26.65 -27.26
CA ALA A 43 -5.23 27.64 -28.10
C ALA A 43 -6.19 28.31 -29.10
N VAL A 44 -7.02 27.50 -29.77
CA VAL A 44 -7.97 27.99 -30.78
C VAL A 44 -9.12 28.78 -30.15
N LEU A 45 -9.67 28.34 -29.01
CA LEU A 45 -10.76 29.06 -28.34
C LEU A 45 -10.29 30.34 -27.64
N ALA A 46 -9.03 30.38 -27.20
CA ALA A 46 -8.43 31.54 -26.55
C ALA A 46 -7.80 32.54 -27.54
N ASP A 47 -7.61 32.14 -28.81
CA ASP A 47 -6.88 32.87 -29.85
C ASP A 47 -5.47 33.30 -29.39
N CYS A 48 -4.80 32.43 -28.65
CA CYS A 48 -3.42 32.63 -28.17
C CYS A 48 -2.74 31.28 -27.94
N PRO A 49 -1.39 31.22 -27.92
CA PRO A 49 -0.70 29.96 -27.71
C PRO A 49 -1.04 29.36 -26.34
N ALA A 50 -1.28 28.05 -26.30
CA ALA A 50 -1.58 27.33 -25.06
C ALA A 50 -0.52 26.28 -24.77
N ARG A 51 -0.19 26.11 -23.48
CA ARG A 51 0.74 25.09 -23.00
C ARG A 51 0.12 24.24 -21.90
N LEU A 52 0.41 22.95 -21.93
CA LEU A 52 0.22 22.03 -20.81
C LEU A 52 1.61 21.54 -20.39
N VAL A 53 1.98 21.85 -19.15
CA VAL A 53 3.22 21.41 -18.52
C VAL A 53 2.86 20.75 -17.20
N ASP A 54 3.14 19.45 -17.12
CA ASP A 54 3.03 18.66 -15.90
C ASP A 54 4.39 17.99 -15.67
N GLU A 55 5.19 18.57 -14.77
CA GLU A 55 6.54 18.09 -14.48
C GLU A 55 6.52 16.74 -13.77
N GLU A 56 5.51 16.48 -12.94
CA GLU A 56 5.32 15.22 -12.23
C GLU A 56 5.03 14.07 -13.20
N ARG A 57 4.24 14.36 -14.25
CA ARG A 57 3.86 13.37 -15.28
C ARG A 57 4.76 13.39 -16.51
N GLY A 58 5.74 14.30 -16.58
CA GLY A 58 6.66 14.45 -17.72
C GLY A 58 5.96 14.92 -19.00
N VAL A 59 4.79 15.56 -18.89
CA VAL A 59 4.01 16.02 -20.03
C VAL A 59 4.37 17.45 -20.35
N ARG A 60 4.76 17.69 -21.60
CA ARG A 60 4.91 19.03 -22.18
C ARG A 60 4.26 19.05 -23.55
N VAL A 61 3.26 19.91 -23.69
CA VAL A 61 2.55 20.13 -24.96
C VAL A 61 2.37 21.62 -25.12
N ARG A 62 2.74 22.16 -26.29
CA ARG A 62 2.52 23.54 -26.67
C ARG A 62 1.87 23.58 -28.05
N VAL A 63 0.81 24.36 -28.18
CA VAL A 63 0.05 24.52 -29.42
C VAL A 63 -0.15 26.01 -29.69
N GLU A 64 0.12 26.42 -30.92
CA GLU A 64 -0.06 27.79 -31.41
C GLU A 64 -1.54 28.06 -31.75
N PRO A 65 -1.97 29.33 -31.93
CA PRO A 65 -3.37 29.68 -32.23
C PRO A 65 -3.90 29.06 -33.53
N ASP A 66 -3.02 28.76 -34.48
CA ASP A 66 -3.32 28.04 -35.73
C ASP A 66 -3.61 26.54 -35.52
N GLY A 67 -3.48 26.06 -34.28
CA GLY A 67 -3.71 24.67 -33.88
C GLY A 67 -2.53 23.74 -34.13
N LEU A 68 -1.39 24.26 -34.60
CA LEU A 68 -0.17 23.48 -34.83
C LEU A 68 0.63 23.30 -33.54
N ARG A 69 1.05 22.07 -33.29
CA ARG A 69 1.92 21.73 -32.17
C ARG A 69 3.33 22.24 -32.45
N ARG A 70 3.97 22.85 -31.44
CA ARG A 70 5.41 23.12 -31.44
C ARG A 70 6.05 22.47 -30.22
N ASP A 71 7.06 21.64 -30.44
CA ASP A 71 7.79 20.99 -29.34
C ASP A 71 8.80 21.93 -28.66
N GLU A 72 9.19 23.02 -29.33
CA GLU A 72 10.04 24.07 -28.77
C GLU A 72 9.21 25.19 -28.12
N GLY A 73 9.34 25.33 -26.81
CA GLY A 73 8.84 26.47 -26.05
C GLY A 73 9.92 26.95 -25.10
N GLY A 74 10.24 28.23 -25.15
CA GLY A 74 11.12 28.89 -24.18
C GLY A 74 10.60 28.78 -22.73
N PRO A 75 11.29 29.36 -21.74
CA PRO A 75 10.87 29.29 -20.34
C PRO A 75 9.42 29.77 -20.15
N LEU A 76 8.70 29.16 -19.20
CA LEU A 76 7.36 29.61 -18.81
C LEU A 76 7.47 30.99 -18.13
N ASP A 77 6.67 31.96 -18.58
CA ASP A 77 6.55 33.25 -17.91
C ASP A 77 5.45 33.17 -16.84
N ARG A 78 5.77 33.55 -15.61
CA ARG A 78 4.81 33.57 -14.50
C ARG A 78 3.73 34.65 -14.65
N ALA A 79 3.95 35.63 -15.53
CA ALA A 79 2.96 36.66 -15.84
C ALA A 79 1.83 36.16 -16.75
N TRP A 80 1.94 34.95 -17.29
CA TRP A 80 0.92 34.33 -18.13
C TRP A 80 -0.26 33.80 -17.32
N ALA A 81 -1.45 33.90 -17.90
CA ALA A 81 -2.66 33.34 -17.30
C ALA A 81 -2.55 31.81 -17.23
N SER A 82 -2.87 31.23 -16.07
CA SER A 82 -2.71 29.81 -15.84
C SER A 82 -3.76 29.21 -14.90
N ALA A 83 -3.91 27.89 -14.98
CA ALA A 83 -4.76 27.10 -14.11
C ALA A 83 -4.05 25.81 -13.68
N PRO A 84 -4.18 25.40 -12.40
CA PRO A 84 -3.70 24.11 -11.94
C PRO A 84 -4.64 22.98 -12.38
N LEU A 85 -4.13 21.76 -12.51
CA LEU A 85 -4.97 20.58 -12.82
C LEU A 85 -5.87 20.18 -11.64
N THR A 86 -5.44 20.45 -10.42
CA THR A 86 -6.19 20.18 -9.19
C THR A 86 -6.31 21.47 -8.37
N PRO A 87 -7.41 21.65 -7.61
CA PRO A 87 -7.54 22.78 -6.71
C PRO A 87 -6.35 22.85 -5.73
N GLY A 88 -5.63 23.97 -5.71
CA GLY A 88 -4.44 24.18 -4.86
C GLY A 88 -3.13 23.56 -5.39
N GLY A 89 -3.15 22.93 -6.57
CA GLY A 89 -1.94 22.39 -7.22
C GLY A 89 -1.09 23.46 -7.92
N SER A 90 0.03 23.03 -8.51
CA SER A 90 0.87 23.89 -9.35
C SER A 90 0.17 24.21 -10.69
N ALA A 91 0.36 25.43 -11.18
CA ALA A 91 -0.12 25.85 -12.49
C ALA A 91 0.44 24.95 -13.60
N ALA A 92 -0.46 24.39 -14.40
CA ALA A 92 -0.13 23.34 -15.37
C ALA A 92 -0.63 23.67 -16.77
N VAL A 93 -1.80 24.30 -16.90
CA VAL A 93 -2.29 24.84 -18.16
C VAL A 93 -1.99 26.34 -18.18
N TRP A 94 -1.39 26.81 -19.28
CA TRP A 94 -0.98 28.18 -19.48
C TRP A 94 -1.52 28.70 -20.80
N LEU A 95 -1.94 29.97 -20.82
CA LEU A 95 -2.16 30.74 -22.03
C LEU A 95 -1.02 31.76 -22.12
N GLU A 96 -0.26 31.78 -23.22
CA GLU A 96 0.89 32.68 -23.44
C GLU A 96 0.44 34.13 -23.68
N ARG A 97 -0.19 34.71 -22.65
CA ARG A 97 -0.76 36.05 -22.68
C ARG A 97 -0.67 36.67 -21.30
N THR A 98 -0.24 37.92 -21.28
CA THR A 98 -0.23 38.80 -20.11
C THR A 98 -1.54 39.59 -20.01
N GLY A 99 -2.14 39.66 -18.82
CA GLY A 99 -3.36 40.43 -18.55
C GLY A 99 -4.46 39.62 -17.86
N PRO A 100 -5.52 40.28 -17.34
CA PRO A 100 -6.57 39.59 -16.60
C PRO A 100 -7.29 38.55 -17.46
N SER A 101 -7.33 37.31 -17.00
CA SER A 101 -8.18 36.26 -17.58
C SER A 101 -9.61 36.47 -17.09
N ALA A 102 -10.38 37.30 -17.80
CA ALA A 102 -11.81 37.47 -17.56
C ALA A 102 -12.63 36.80 -18.67
N GLY A 103 -13.88 36.44 -18.36
CA GLY A 103 -14.82 35.88 -19.32
C GLY A 103 -14.36 34.57 -19.96
N VAL A 104 -14.34 34.54 -21.29
CA VAL A 104 -14.09 33.33 -22.10
C VAL A 104 -12.74 32.69 -21.80
N HIS A 105 -11.68 33.48 -21.59
CA HIS A 105 -10.33 32.93 -21.34
C HIS A 105 -10.21 32.23 -19.99
N ALA A 106 -10.88 32.75 -18.95
CA ALA A 106 -10.95 32.08 -17.66
C ALA A 106 -11.68 30.74 -17.78
N MET A 107 -12.80 30.73 -18.50
CA MET A 107 -13.57 29.52 -18.75
C MET A 107 -12.78 28.51 -19.59
N VAL A 108 -12.02 28.95 -20.59
CA VAL A 108 -11.14 28.06 -21.38
C VAL A 108 -10.08 27.43 -20.49
N LEU A 109 -9.41 28.20 -19.62
CA LEU A 109 -8.41 27.68 -18.68
C LEU A 109 -9.01 26.66 -17.71
N GLU A 110 -10.15 26.98 -17.10
CA GLU A 110 -10.85 26.10 -16.16
C GLU A 110 -11.25 24.78 -16.83
N ARG A 111 -11.92 24.85 -17.99
CA ARG A 111 -12.39 23.66 -18.72
C ARG A 111 -11.23 22.85 -19.29
N ALA A 112 -10.17 23.50 -19.79
CA ALA A 112 -8.99 22.81 -20.29
C ALA A 112 -8.24 22.07 -19.18
N ALA A 113 -8.08 22.69 -18.00
CA ALA A 113 -7.44 22.05 -16.85
C ALA A 113 -8.24 20.85 -16.34
N ALA A 114 -9.56 21.00 -16.18
CA ALA A 114 -10.45 19.91 -15.78
C ALA A 114 -10.44 18.75 -16.80
N ALA A 115 -10.49 19.06 -18.09
CA ALA A 115 -10.43 18.04 -19.14
C ALA A 115 -9.06 17.33 -19.19
N ALA A 116 -7.97 18.09 -19.03
CA ALA A 116 -6.62 17.54 -19.00
C ALA A 116 -6.43 16.61 -17.80
N GLN A 117 -6.97 16.98 -16.64
CA GLN A 117 -6.98 16.12 -15.45
C GLN A 117 -7.69 14.79 -15.74
N VAL A 118 -8.91 14.82 -16.31
CA VAL A 118 -9.66 13.60 -16.66
C VAL A 118 -8.89 12.71 -17.64
N VAL A 119 -8.26 13.30 -18.65
CA VAL A 119 -7.48 12.54 -19.64
C VAL A 119 -6.23 11.93 -19.00
N LEU A 120 -5.50 12.69 -18.18
CA LEU A 120 -4.30 12.22 -17.45
C LEU A 120 -4.65 11.07 -16.49
N ASP A 121 -5.73 11.24 -15.72
CA ASP A 121 -6.22 10.23 -14.78
C ASP A 121 -6.65 8.94 -15.49
N ARG A 122 -7.23 9.06 -16.69
CA ARG A 122 -7.63 7.90 -17.51
C ARG A 122 -6.42 7.19 -18.12
N THR A 123 -5.46 7.92 -18.69
CA THR A 123 -4.28 7.31 -19.33
C THR A 123 -3.37 6.56 -18.37
N ARG A 124 -3.47 6.81 -17.05
CA ARG A 124 -2.71 6.08 -16.03
C ARG A 124 -3.47 4.98 -15.30
N GLY A 125 -4.77 4.76 -15.55
CA GLY A 125 -5.54 3.78 -14.81
C GLY A 125 -5.68 4.16 -13.34
N ARG A 126 -6.86 4.65 -12.96
CA ARG A 126 -7.14 5.09 -11.58
C ARG A 126 -7.05 3.92 -10.60
N ALA A 127 -6.04 3.94 -9.73
CA ALA A 127 -6.25 3.64 -8.32
C ALA A 127 -6.68 4.96 -7.64
N PRO A 128 -7.75 4.99 -6.82
CA PRO A 128 -8.12 6.18 -6.06
C PRO A 128 -6.97 6.62 -5.15
N ALA A 129 -6.67 7.91 -5.17
CA ALA A 129 -5.75 8.55 -4.25
C ALA A 129 -6.32 8.52 -2.82
N ASP A 130 -5.93 7.51 -2.05
CA ASP A 130 -5.71 7.70 -0.63
C ASP A 130 -4.43 8.55 -0.51
N ALA A 131 -4.60 9.82 -0.15
CA ALA A 131 -3.52 10.76 0.08
C ALA A 131 -2.53 10.16 1.10
N GLY A 132 -1.39 9.68 0.61
CA GLY A 132 -0.32 9.07 1.39
C GLY A 132 0.30 7.80 0.80
N ALA A 133 -0.36 7.15 -0.17
CA ALA A 133 0.23 6.01 -0.88
C ALA A 133 0.87 6.50 -2.18
N GLY A 134 2.21 6.58 -2.21
CA GLY A 134 2.96 6.87 -3.45
C GLY A 134 2.68 5.85 -4.56
N ASP A 135 3.15 6.15 -5.78
CA ASP A 135 3.02 5.29 -6.97
C ASP A 135 3.28 3.80 -6.65
N PRO A 136 2.23 2.94 -6.65
CA PRO A 136 2.35 1.53 -6.27
C PRO A 136 3.40 0.77 -7.09
N ALA A 137 3.59 1.12 -8.36
CA ALA A 137 4.59 0.50 -9.22
C ALA A 137 6.01 0.92 -8.81
N SER A 138 6.20 2.19 -8.43
CA SER A 138 7.48 2.62 -7.86
C SER A 138 7.74 1.96 -6.51
N LEU A 139 6.72 1.79 -5.68
CA LEU A 139 6.87 1.08 -4.40
C LEU A 139 7.26 -0.39 -4.60
N GLU A 140 6.64 -1.09 -5.54
CA GLU A 140 6.99 -2.46 -5.89
C GLU A 140 8.45 -2.57 -6.35
N VAL A 141 8.87 -1.70 -7.28
CA VAL A 141 10.27 -1.66 -7.75
C VAL A 141 11.24 -1.33 -6.62
N LEU A 142 10.88 -0.42 -5.71
CA LEU A 142 11.73 -0.03 -4.58
C LEU A 142 11.97 -1.19 -3.60
N LEU A 143 10.94 -2.02 -3.36
CA LEU A 143 11.00 -3.13 -2.41
C LEU A 143 11.50 -4.44 -3.05
N ASP A 144 11.56 -4.51 -4.37
CA ASP A 144 12.08 -5.66 -5.10
C ASP A 144 13.61 -5.77 -4.99
N VAL A 145 14.06 -6.83 -4.32
CA VAL A 145 15.48 -7.16 -4.16
C VAL A 145 16.16 -7.50 -5.50
N SER A 146 15.38 -8.00 -6.48
CA SER A 146 15.89 -8.38 -7.80
C SER A 146 16.02 -7.20 -8.76
N ALA A 147 15.37 -6.07 -8.47
CA ALA A 147 15.52 -4.85 -9.23
C ALA A 147 16.96 -4.32 -9.17
N THR A 148 17.38 -3.58 -10.19
CA THR A 148 18.70 -2.93 -10.17
C THR A 148 18.73 -1.79 -9.16
N GLU A 149 19.89 -1.51 -8.57
CA GLU A 149 20.06 -0.38 -7.63
C GLU A 149 19.64 0.95 -8.27
N HIS A 150 19.95 1.14 -9.55
CA HIS A 150 19.53 2.33 -10.30
C HIS A 150 17.99 2.43 -10.43
N ALA A 151 17.30 1.31 -10.71
CA ALA A 151 15.84 1.30 -10.77
C ALA A 151 15.21 1.62 -9.41
N ARG A 152 15.74 1.02 -8.33
CA ARG A 152 15.31 1.32 -6.95
C ARG A 152 15.55 2.77 -6.58
N HIS A 153 16.70 3.34 -6.91
CA HIS A 153 17.00 4.75 -6.65
C HIS A 153 16.02 5.68 -7.38
N ARG A 154 15.71 5.43 -8.66
CA ARG A 154 14.69 6.22 -9.39
C ARG A 154 13.29 6.07 -8.80
N ALA A 155 12.95 4.89 -8.30
CA ALA A 155 11.69 4.66 -7.60
C ALA A 155 11.63 5.42 -6.26
N ALA A 156 12.70 5.39 -5.47
CA ALA A 156 12.82 6.16 -4.23
C ALA A 156 12.65 7.67 -4.47
N VAL A 157 13.28 8.22 -5.52
CA VAL A 157 13.11 9.64 -5.89
C VAL A 157 11.66 9.97 -6.25
N ARG A 158 10.98 9.12 -7.03
CA ARG A 158 9.55 9.31 -7.37
C ARG A 158 8.63 9.24 -6.15
N LEU A 159 9.02 8.49 -5.13
CA LEU A 159 8.30 8.38 -3.86
C LEU A 159 8.67 9.48 -2.86
N GLY A 160 9.52 10.45 -3.24
CA GLY A 160 9.94 11.55 -2.36
C GLY A 160 10.93 11.16 -1.26
N LEU A 161 11.60 10.01 -1.39
CA LEU A 161 12.53 9.48 -0.37
C LEU A 161 13.98 9.93 -0.57
N ARG A 162 14.24 10.92 -1.45
CA ARG A 162 15.60 11.34 -1.81
C ARG A 162 16.40 11.86 -0.62
N ASP A 163 15.77 12.64 0.24
CA ASP A 163 16.42 13.31 1.38
C ASP A 163 16.16 12.56 2.70
N VAL A 164 15.64 11.34 2.63
CA VAL A 164 15.34 10.49 3.79
C VAL A 164 16.56 9.64 4.12
N ALA A 165 17.19 9.89 5.27
CA ALA A 165 18.36 9.15 5.71
C ALA A 165 18.02 7.68 6.02
N THR A 166 16.94 7.45 6.77
CA THR A 166 16.47 6.13 7.17
C THR A 166 14.96 6.02 7.01
N ALA A 167 14.50 4.88 6.52
CA ALA A 167 13.09 4.55 6.41
C ALA A 167 12.87 3.10 6.85
N ARG A 168 11.62 2.77 7.21
CA ARG A 168 11.20 1.41 7.53
C ARG A 168 10.00 1.02 6.69
N VAL A 169 9.78 -0.28 6.54
CA VAL A 169 8.59 -0.83 5.87
C VAL A 169 7.62 -1.38 6.90
N VAL A 170 6.35 -0.99 6.77
CA VAL A 170 5.22 -1.52 7.55
C VAL A 170 4.33 -2.31 6.59
N VAL A 171 4.07 -3.57 6.92
CA VAL A 171 3.16 -4.43 6.16
C VAL A 171 1.94 -4.73 7.03
N THR A 172 0.76 -4.38 6.55
CA THR A 172 -0.49 -4.70 7.22
C THR A 172 -1.12 -5.95 6.60
N ALA A 173 -1.86 -6.74 7.39
CA ALA A 173 -2.45 -8.00 6.90
C ALA A 173 -3.42 -7.84 5.72
N GLU A 174 -4.00 -6.66 5.54
CA GLU A 174 -5.08 -6.39 4.57
C GLU A 174 -4.68 -5.35 3.50
N GLY A 175 -3.41 -4.92 3.48
CA GLY A 175 -3.01 -3.77 2.69
C GLY A 175 -1.60 -3.88 2.11
N SER A 176 -1.35 -3.05 1.09
CA SER A 176 -0.03 -2.91 0.49
C SER A 176 1.01 -2.44 1.53
N PRO A 177 2.30 -2.79 1.33
CA PRO A 177 3.37 -2.27 2.17
C PRO A 177 3.36 -0.74 2.18
N ARG A 178 3.85 -0.15 3.26
CA ARG A 178 4.02 1.30 3.40
C ARG A 178 5.46 1.58 3.80
N VAL A 179 6.05 2.62 3.22
CA VAL A 179 7.37 3.11 3.61
C VAL A 179 7.16 4.32 4.51
N GLU A 180 7.71 4.25 5.72
CA GLU A 180 7.67 5.33 6.69
C GLU A 180 9.09 5.89 6.86
N ALA A 181 9.28 7.18 6.62
CA ALA A 181 10.53 7.86 6.94
C ALA A 181 10.71 7.90 8.47
N VAL A 182 11.90 7.57 8.94
CA VAL A 182 12.23 7.55 10.37
C VAL A 182 13.09 8.78 10.69
N PRO A 183 12.60 9.72 11.52
CA PRO A 183 13.38 10.88 11.92
C PRO A 183 14.61 10.47 12.72
N ALA A 184 15.73 11.17 12.54
CA ALA A 184 16.95 10.95 13.34
C ALA A 184 16.76 11.22 14.83
N ALA A 185 15.73 11.98 15.22
CA ALA A 185 15.46 12.43 16.57
C ALA A 185 14.46 11.56 17.36
N GLY A 186 13.97 10.44 16.81
CA GLY A 186 13.09 9.56 17.56
C GLY A 186 12.48 8.42 16.75
N ASP A 187 12.29 7.29 17.44
CA ASP A 187 11.59 6.13 16.94
C ASP A 187 10.07 6.42 16.96
N GLY A 188 9.59 7.12 15.94
CA GLY A 188 8.15 7.41 15.80
C GLY A 188 7.36 6.12 15.81
N THR A 189 6.30 6.04 16.63
CA THR A 189 5.43 4.87 16.70
C THR A 189 4.76 4.68 15.33
N PRO A 190 4.96 3.53 14.66
CA PRO A 190 4.42 3.31 13.32
C PRO A 190 2.89 3.37 13.32
N SER A 191 2.34 3.96 12.27
CA SER A 191 0.90 4.14 12.11
C SER A 191 0.28 2.85 11.56
N THR A 192 -0.08 1.92 12.45
CA THR A 192 -0.67 0.62 12.04
C THR A 192 -2.19 0.64 11.89
N GLY A 193 -2.86 1.75 12.24
CA GLY A 193 -4.30 1.96 12.00
C GLY A 193 -5.21 0.92 12.66
N ARG A 194 -4.80 0.39 13.83
CA ARG A 194 -5.44 -0.76 14.51
C ARG A 194 -5.53 -2.02 13.64
N ARG A 195 -4.70 -2.19 12.61
CA ARG A 195 -4.62 -3.44 11.84
C ARG A 195 -3.45 -4.28 12.33
N ARG A 196 -3.50 -5.58 12.04
CA ARG A 196 -2.33 -6.43 12.23
C ARG A 196 -1.20 -5.97 11.34
N ALA A 197 -0.01 -5.81 11.90
CA ALA A 197 1.12 -5.24 11.19
C ALA A 197 2.46 -5.86 11.60
N GLY A 198 3.28 -6.18 10.59
CA GLY A 198 4.70 -6.44 10.76
C GLY A 198 5.50 -5.19 10.42
N VAL A 199 6.44 -4.83 11.28
CA VAL A 199 7.28 -3.63 11.14
C VAL A 199 8.73 -4.04 10.95
N GLY A 200 9.33 -3.63 9.84
CA GLY A 200 10.76 -3.85 9.58
C GLY A 200 11.66 -2.86 10.35
N PRO A 201 12.96 -3.14 10.44
CA PRO A 201 13.93 -2.22 11.03
C PRO A 201 14.04 -0.92 10.21
N ALA A 202 14.39 0.17 10.89
CA ALA A 202 14.78 1.41 10.22
C ALA A 202 16.16 1.22 9.55
N VAL A 203 16.21 1.41 8.23
CA VAL A 203 17.39 1.17 7.39
C VAL A 203 17.58 2.31 6.39
N PRO A 204 18.79 2.48 5.81
CA PRO A 204 18.96 3.37 4.66
C PRO A 204 17.99 3.03 3.53
N VAL A 205 17.53 4.03 2.76
CA VAL A 205 16.51 3.83 1.70
C VAL A 205 16.91 2.74 0.69
N ARG A 206 18.19 2.59 0.39
CA ARG A 206 18.71 1.53 -0.50
C ARG A 206 18.51 0.10 0.02
N ASP A 207 18.38 -0.05 1.34
CA ASP A 207 18.29 -1.33 2.06
C ASP A 207 16.83 -1.66 2.45
N LEU A 208 15.86 -0.88 1.96
CA LEU A 208 14.42 -1.12 2.19
C LEU A 208 13.93 -2.53 1.81
N PRO A 209 14.48 -3.23 0.79
CA PRO A 209 14.12 -4.63 0.54
C PRO A 209 14.34 -5.54 1.77
N THR A 210 15.42 -5.31 2.54
CA THR A 210 15.68 -6.05 3.78
C THR A 210 14.66 -5.71 4.85
N SER A 211 14.32 -4.41 5.00
CA SER A 211 13.25 -4.01 5.92
C SER A 211 11.91 -4.62 5.53
N TYR A 212 11.62 -4.74 4.24
CA TYR A 212 10.37 -5.32 3.75
C TYR A 212 10.29 -6.82 4.04
N ALA A 213 11.35 -7.58 3.75
CA ALA A 213 11.42 -9.01 4.05
C ALA A 213 11.28 -9.28 5.56
N ALA A 214 11.91 -8.46 6.39
CA ALA A 214 11.80 -8.52 7.85
C ALA A 214 10.37 -8.18 8.33
N ALA A 215 9.72 -7.18 7.73
CA ALA A 215 8.33 -6.82 8.03
C ALA A 215 7.35 -7.94 7.67
N LEU A 216 7.52 -8.59 6.51
CA LEU A 216 6.73 -9.76 6.12
C LEU A 216 6.92 -10.92 7.10
N THR A 217 8.16 -11.14 7.57
CA THR A 217 8.46 -12.14 8.60
C THR A 217 7.76 -11.79 9.91
N ALA A 218 7.89 -10.56 10.38
CA ALA A 218 7.25 -10.07 11.61
C ALA A 218 5.72 -10.17 11.56
N LEU A 219 5.10 -9.90 10.40
CA LEU A 219 3.66 -10.02 10.22
C LEU A 219 3.17 -11.44 10.56
N ARG A 220 3.96 -12.47 10.30
CA ARG A 220 3.59 -13.87 10.61
C ARG A 220 3.51 -14.17 12.10
N PHE A 221 4.19 -13.39 12.94
CA PHE A 221 4.15 -13.51 14.39
C PHE A 221 2.98 -12.76 15.05
N THR A 222 2.19 -12.01 14.27
CA THR A 222 1.05 -11.26 14.80
C THR A 222 -0.15 -12.18 15.10
N ALA A 223 -0.98 -11.77 16.05
CA ALA A 223 -2.25 -12.40 16.39
C ALA A 223 -3.43 -11.47 16.05
N GLU A 224 -4.65 -12.00 16.00
CA GLU A 224 -5.86 -11.16 15.88
C GLU A 224 -6.11 -10.30 17.12
N GLY A 225 -5.58 -10.68 18.28
CA GLY A 225 -5.79 -9.96 19.53
C GLY A 225 -7.18 -10.16 20.11
N THR A 226 -7.78 -11.32 19.83
CA THR A 226 -9.10 -11.74 20.36
C THR A 226 -8.91 -12.79 21.45
N ASP A 227 -9.96 -13.12 22.20
CA ASP A 227 -9.89 -14.20 23.21
C ASP A 227 -9.52 -15.56 22.61
N GLN A 228 -9.86 -15.80 21.34
CA GLN A 228 -9.57 -17.06 20.62
C GLN A 228 -8.20 -17.06 19.91
N ASP A 229 -7.61 -15.87 19.75
CA ASP A 229 -6.28 -15.69 19.17
C ASP A 229 -5.56 -14.51 19.86
N PRO A 230 -5.17 -14.70 21.13
CA PRO A 230 -4.53 -13.66 21.92
C PRO A 230 -3.07 -13.47 21.49
N GLY A 231 -2.60 -12.22 21.58
CA GLY A 231 -1.22 -11.85 21.30
C GLY A 231 -1.06 -10.49 20.63
N PRO A 232 0.18 -10.15 20.25
CA PRO A 232 0.49 -8.85 19.69
C PRO A 232 -0.09 -8.70 18.28
N ARG A 233 -0.86 -7.63 18.05
CA ARG A 233 -1.34 -7.28 16.70
C ARG A 233 -0.27 -6.58 15.87
N THR A 234 0.70 -5.94 16.52
CA THR A 234 1.86 -5.32 15.88
C THR A 234 3.12 -6.00 16.39
N VAL A 235 3.99 -6.43 15.48
CA VAL A 235 5.28 -7.06 15.82
C VAL A 235 6.40 -6.34 15.08
N TYR A 236 7.44 -5.98 15.82
CA TYR A 236 8.65 -5.36 15.28
C TYR A 236 9.68 -6.45 15.01
N ALA A 237 10.19 -6.50 13.78
CA ALA A 237 11.18 -7.50 13.38
C ALA A 237 12.47 -7.39 14.22
N ALA A 238 12.84 -6.17 14.62
CA ALA A 238 14.01 -5.91 15.45
C ALA A 238 13.90 -6.53 16.86
N GLU A 239 12.68 -6.79 17.35
CA GLU A 239 12.43 -7.34 18.69
C GLU A 239 12.29 -8.88 18.69
N LEU A 240 12.24 -9.53 17.52
CA LEU A 240 12.05 -10.98 17.44
C LEU A 240 13.24 -11.77 17.96
N GLY A 241 14.46 -11.25 17.80
CA GLY A 241 15.69 -11.96 18.14
C GLY A 241 15.72 -13.39 17.57
N GLY A 242 16.01 -14.38 18.42
CA GLY A 242 16.06 -15.79 18.03
C GLY A 242 14.71 -16.40 17.59
N LEU A 243 13.57 -15.78 17.93
CA LEU A 243 12.26 -16.27 17.48
C LEU A 243 12.11 -16.18 15.96
N ALA A 244 12.83 -15.26 15.30
CA ALA A 244 12.80 -15.11 13.85
C ALA A 244 13.18 -16.41 13.11
N LEU A 245 14.07 -17.23 13.68
CA LEU A 245 14.48 -18.52 13.10
C LEU A 245 13.31 -19.51 13.00
N LEU A 246 12.32 -19.41 13.88
CA LEU A 246 11.14 -20.27 13.84
C LEU A 246 10.29 -20.02 12.58
N ALA A 247 10.39 -18.83 11.96
CA ALA A 247 9.68 -18.52 10.74
C ALA A 247 10.13 -19.35 9.54
N GLU A 248 11.35 -19.90 9.58
CA GLU A 248 11.92 -20.76 8.53
C GLU A 248 11.39 -22.21 8.62
N SER A 249 10.70 -22.56 9.70
CA SER A 249 10.03 -23.85 9.83
C SER A 249 9.01 -24.09 8.71
N SER A 250 9.17 -25.20 8.00
CA SER A 250 8.31 -25.56 6.86
C SER A 250 6.93 -26.06 7.29
N ASP A 251 6.82 -26.73 8.43
CA ASP A 251 5.54 -27.24 8.94
C ASP A 251 5.42 -27.06 10.47
N PRO A 252 5.03 -25.86 10.94
CA PRO A 252 4.79 -25.63 12.36
C PRO A 252 3.65 -26.48 12.94
N ALA A 253 2.71 -26.98 12.12
CA ALA A 253 1.57 -27.76 12.60
C ALA A 253 1.92 -29.21 12.93
N ALA A 254 2.97 -29.75 12.32
CA ALA A 254 3.50 -31.08 12.65
C ALA A 254 4.10 -31.17 14.07
N VAL A 255 4.37 -30.03 14.72
CA VAL A 255 4.93 -30.02 16.08
C VAL A 255 3.89 -30.54 17.07
N PRO A 256 4.18 -31.59 17.86
CA PRO A 256 3.21 -32.19 18.78
C PRO A 256 2.59 -31.21 19.77
N ASP A 257 3.39 -30.25 20.27
CA ASP A 257 2.96 -29.22 21.21
C ASP A 257 1.91 -28.28 20.57
N VAL A 258 2.02 -27.98 19.27
CA VAL A 258 1.04 -27.17 18.53
C VAL A 258 -0.26 -27.95 18.33
N ALA A 259 -0.17 -29.23 17.99
CA ALA A 259 -1.35 -30.09 17.86
C ALA A 259 -2.09 -30.25 19.20
N ALA A 260 -1.36 -30.40 20.31
CA ALA A 260 -1.94 -30.45 21.66
C ALA A 260 -2.59 -29.12 22.04
N LEU A 261 -1.93 -28.00 21.74
CA LEU A 261 -2.47 -26.67 21.96
C LEU A 261 -3.77 -26.44 21.18
N GLU A 262 -3.83 -26.79 19.89
CA GLU A 262 -5.05 -26.62 19.10
C GLU A 262 -6.20 -27.50 19.61
N ARG A 263 -5.92 -28.74 20.03
CA ARG A 263 -6.95 -29.58 20.70
C ARG A 263 -7.47 -28.94 21.98
N ALA A 264 -6.58 -28.39 22.80
CA ALA A 264 -6.95 -27.72 24.04
C ALA A 264 -7.81 -26.46 23.77
N VAL A 265 -7.45 -25.66 22.76
CA VAL A 265 -8.22 -24.45 22.39
C VAL A 265 -9.63 -24.80 21.91
N VAL A 266 -9.80 -25.90 21.18
CA VAL A 266 -11.12 -26.37 20.74
C VAL A 266 -11.96 -26.90 21.93
N ALA A 267 -11.32 -27.45 22.97
CA ALA A 267 -12.02 -28.03 24.11
C ALA A 267 -12.81 -27.00 24.94
N ALA A 268 -12.32 -25.74 25.05
CA ALA A 268 -13.09 -24.67 25.66
C ALA A 268 -12.66 -23.26 25.21
N PRO A 269 -13.61 -22.30 25.06
CA PRO A 269 -13.33 -20.95 24.58
C PRO A 269 -12.33 -20.15 25.43
N TRP A 270 -12.21 -20.44 26.72
CA TRP A 270 -11.33 -19.68 27.63
C TRP A 270 -9.85 -20.11 27.54
N VAL A 271 -9.55 -21.24 26.89
CA VAL A 271 -8.23 -21.88 26.95
C VAL A 271 -7.16 -21.03 26.28
N ALA A 272 -7.44 -20.50 25.09
CA ALA A 272 -6.46 -19.70 24.35
C ALA A 272 -6.00 -18.48 25.17
N ASN A 273 -6.94 -17.65 25.65
CA ASN A 273 -6.63 -16.49 26.46
C ASN A 273 -5.97 -16.86 27.80
N THR A 274 -6.44 -17.92 28.46
CA THR A 274 -5.86 -18.38 29.73
C THR A 274 -4.41 -18.84 29.57
N LEU A 275 -4.12 -19.68 28.58
CA LEU A 275 -2.76 -20.15 28.31
C LEU A 275 -1.83 -19.01 27.88
N HIS A 276 -2.33 -18.05 27.10
CA HIS A 276 -1.56 -16.87 26.74
C HIS A 276 -1.18 -16.03 27.98
N ALA A 277 -2.15 -15.72 28.85
CA ALA A 277 -1.89 -14.96 30.07
C ALA A 277 -0.88 -15.68 30.98
N ILE A 278 -1.00 -17.00 31.14
CA ILE A 278 -0.05 -17.79 31.94
C ILE A 278 1.35 -17.83 31.32
N ALA A 279 1.43 -17.91 29.99
CA ALA A 279 2.71 -17.95 29.27
C ALA A 279 3.52 -16.66 29.42
N PHE A 280 2.87 -15.49 29.46
CA PHE A 280 3.54 -14.19 29.42
C PHE A 280 3.46 -13.37 30.71
N SER A 281 2.72 -13.84 31.72
CA SER A 281 2.67 -13.19 33.05
C SER A 281 3.83 -13.62 33.95
N THR A 282 4.20 -12.73 34.86
CA THR A 282 5.24 -12.97 35.87
C THR A 282 4.76 -13.90 37.00
N SER A 283 3.44 -14.06 37.19
CA SER A 283 2.85 -14.93 38.20
C SER A 283 1.40 -15.29 37.85
N LEU A 284 0.87 -16.38 38.43
CA LEU A 284 -0.54 -16.75 38.28
C LEU A 284 -1.49 -15.66 38.81
N ARG A 285 -1.09 -14.90 39.83
CA ARG A 285 -1.89 -13.77 40.33
C ARG A 285 -1.98 -12.65 39.30
N SER A 286 -0.88 -12.35 38.61
CA SER A 286 -0.88 -11.38 37.49
C SER A 286 -1.78 -11.86 36.36
N ALA A 287 -1.65 -13.13 35.93
CA ALA A 287 -2.54 -13.70 34.91
C ALA A 287 -4.02 -13.65 35.30
N ALA A 288 -4.35 -13.90 36.58
CA ALA A 288 -5.72 -13.83 37.06
C ALA A 288 -6.27 -12.39 36.97
N GLY A 289 -5.44 -11.40 37.30
CA GLY A 289 -5.75 -9.99 37.15
C GLY A 289 -5.97 -9.60 35.68
N ASP A 290 -5.08 -10.02 34.78
CA ASP A 290 -5.15 -9.73 33.34
C ASP A 290 -6.43 -10.32 32.71
N LEU A 291 -6.85 -11.50 33.18
CA LEU A 291 -8.07 -12.18 32.75
C LEU A 291 -9.33 -11.75 33.51
N ASN A 292 -9.18 -10.91 34.55
CA ASN A 292 -10.24 -10.51 35.47
C ASN A 292 -11.03 -11.70 36.07
N VAL A 293 -10.31 -12.74 36.52
CA VAL A 293 -10.87 -13.93 37.17
C VAL A 293 -10.34 -14.11 38.59
N HIS A 294 -11.09 -14.81 39.44
CA HIS A 294 -10.60 -15.18 40.76
C HIS A 294 -9.45 -16.20 40.65
N HIS A 295 -8.48 -16.15 41.57
CA HIS A 295 -7.29 -17.00 41.51
C HIS A 295 -7.64 -18.49 41.54
N SER A 296 -8.70 -18.89 42.27
CA SER A 296 -9.15 -20.28 42.39
C SER A 296 -9.68 -20.78 41.05
N THR A 297 -10.47 -19.97 40.34
CA THR A 297 -10.94 -20.28 38.99
C THR A 297 -9.77 -20.41 38.01
N LEU A 298 -8.74 -19.57 38.12
CA LEU A 298 -7.55 -19.71 37.28
C LEU A 298 -6.80 -21.02 37.55
N GLN A 299 -6.70 -21.43 38.81
CA GLN A 299 -6.08 -22.71 39.18
C GLN A 299 -6.86 -23.91 38.61
N ASP A 300 -8.19 -23.89 38.68
CA ASP A 300 -9.02 -24.94 38.10
C ASP A 300 -8.86 -25.00 36.56
N ARG A 301 -8.87 -23.83 35.90
CA ARG A 301 -8.62 -23.73 34.45
C ARG A 301 -7.23 -24.23 34.07
N LEU A 302 -6.21 -23.93 34.88
CA LEU A 302 -4.85 -24.38 34.68
C LEU A 302 -4.75 -25.90 34.73
N ALA A 303 -5.31 -26.53 35.78
CA ALA A 303 -5.31 -27.99 35.91
C ALA A 303 -5.99 -28.67 34.72
N GLN A 304 -7.12 -28.12 34.25
CA GLN A 304 -7.83 -28.65 33.07
C GLN A 304 -7.03 -28.44 31.78
N ALA A 305 -6.37 -27.29 31.62
CA ALA A 305 -5.56 -27.00 30.45
C ALA A 305 -4.31 -27.90 30.39
N GLU A 306 -3.63 -28.12 31.52
CA GLU A 306 -2.49 -29.05 31.61
C GLU A 306 -2.90 -30.48 31.27
N HIS A 307 -4.11 -30.91 31.66
CA HIS A 307 -4.65 -32.21 31.27
C HIS A 307 -4.82 -32.34 29.74
N TRP A 308 -5.31 -31.30 29.06
CA TRP A 308 -5.46 -31.31 27.60
C TRP A 308 -4.15 -31.16 26.83
N LEU A 309 -3.21 -30.37 27.35
CA LEU A 309 -1.88 -30.20 26.78
C LEU A 309 -1.06 -31.49 26.94
N GLY A 310 -1.13 -32.14 28.11
CA GLY A 310 -0.34 -33.32 28.45
C GLY A 310 1.04 -32.97 29.03
N TRP A 311 1.27 -31.72 29.43
CA TRP A 311 2.47 -31.31 30.19
C TRP A 311 2.12 -30.17 31.17
N PRO A 312 2.86 -30.06 32.29
CA PRO A 312 2.69 -28.94 33.23
C PRO A 312 3.19 -27.63 32.60
N VAL A 313 2.52 -26.51 32.86
CA VAL A 313 2.94 -25.15 32.41
C VAL A 313 3.29 -24.23 33.58
N SER A 314 3.25 -24.80 34.79
CA SER A 314 3.63 -24.15 36.04
C SER A 314 5.16 -24.06 36.22
N ASP A 315 5.93 -25.00 35.67
CA ASP A 315 7.40 -24.97 35.69
C ASP A 315 7.99 -24.18 34.50
N PRO A 316 9.24 -23.67 34.63
CA PRO A 316 9.86 -22.85 33.59
C PRO A 316 10.00 -23.56 32.22
N HIS A 317 10.27 -24.86 32.21
CA HIS A 317 10.47 -25.61 30.98
C HIS A 317 9.13 -25.84 30.25
N GLY A 318 8.09 -26.23 30.99
CA GLY A 318 6.73 -26.35 30.48
C GLY A 318 6.16 -25.03 29.95
N ARG A 319 6.47 -23.92 30.63
CA ARG A 319 6.11 -22.58 30.18
C ARG A 319 6.82 -22.18 28.90
N LEU A 320 8.12 -22.46 28.78
CA LEU A 320 8.87 -22.21 27.53
C LEU A 320 8.27 -23.00 26.36
N ARG A 321 7.94 -24.28 26.56
CA ARG A 321 7.25 -25.10 25.55
C ARG A 321 5.93 -24.47 25.13
N LEU A 322 5.13 -24.00 26.09
CA LEU A 322 3.88 -23.31 25.80
C LEU A 322 4.10 -22.02 24.98
N GLN A 323 5.09 -21.20 25.35
CA GLN A 323 5.43 -19.99 24.61
C GLN A 323 5.82 -20.30 23.15
N LEU A 324 6.65 -21.32 22.93
CA LEU A 324 7.04 -21.78 21.60
C LEU A 324 5.84 -22.33 20.82
N ALA A 325 4.99 -23.13 21.45
CA ALA A 325 3.77 -23.65 20.82
C ALA A 325 2.83 -22.52 20.37
N LEU A 326 2.65 -21.49 21.20
CA LEU A 326 1.85 -20.30 20.85
C LEU A 326 2.46 -19.53 19.66
N VAL A 327 3.79 -19.39 19.62
CA VAL A 327 4.50 -18.76 18.49
C VAL A 327 4.33 -19.59 17.20
N LEU A 328 4.57 -20.90 17.26
CA LEU A 328 4.45 -21.80 16.12
C LEU A 328 3.01 -21.89 15.61
N ARG A 329 2.02 -21.86 16.52
CA ARG A 329 0.59 -21.75 16.15
C ARG A 329 0.31 -20.48 15.36
N ARG A 330 0.88 -19.33 15.72
CA ARG A 330 0.76 -18.09 14.92
C ARG A 330 1.40 -18.23 13.55
N LEU A 331 2.59 -18.82 13.46
CA LEU A 331 3.25 -19.07 12.18
C LEU A 331 2.47 -20.03 11.28
N HIS A 332 1.78 -21.01 11.86
CA HIS A 332 0.88 -21.90 11.13
C HIS A 332 -0.34 -21.15 10.57
N ARG A 333 -0.97 -20.30 11.38
CA ARG A 333 -2.14 -19.49 10.98
C ARG A 333 -1.80 -18.38 9.99
N ASN A 334 -0.54 -17.94 9.98
CA ASN A 334 -0.02 -16.91 9.09
C ASN A 334 1.05 -17.51 8.16
N PRO A 335 0.65 -18.29 7.15
CA PRO A 335 1.59 -18.84 6.18
C PRO A 335 2.33 -17.70 5.46
N PRO A 336 3.55 -17.97 4.96
CA PRO A 336 4.25 -16.98 4.16
C PRO A 336 3.36 -16.58 2.97
N SER A 337 3.17 -15.28 2.76
CA SER A 337 2.53 -14.79 1.55
C SER A 337 3.33 -15.27 0.35
N ALA A 338 2.65 -15.87 -0.63
CA ALA A 338 3.29 -16.31 -1.85
C ALA A 338 3.88 -15.07 -2.54
N GLN A 339 5.22 -14.95 -2.53
CA GLN A 339 5.90 -13.93 -3.33
C GLN A 339 5.55 -14.17 -4.80
N PRO A 340 5.04 -13.16 -5.54
CA PRO A 340 4.98 -13.26 -7.00
C PRO A 340 6.42 -13.27 -7.51
N GLY A 341 6.96 -14.47 -7.77
CA GLY A 341 8.33 -14.62 -8.31
C GLY A 341 9.07 -15.90 -7.95
N ARG A 342 8.66 -16.64 -6.90
CA ARG A 342 9.22 -17.98 -6.64
C ARG A 342 8.28 -19.06 -7.17
N THR A 343 8.18 -19.17 -8.48
CA THR A 343 7.78 -20.43 -9.10
C THR A 343 8.86 -21.47 -8.78
N SER A 344 8.54 -22.41 -7.90
CA SER A 344 9.35 -23.61 -7.74
C SER A 344 9.55 -24.27 -9.12
N PRO A 345 10.77 -24.71 -9.47
CA PRO A 345 11.00 -25.28 -10.79
C PRO A 345 10.20 -26.58 -10.92
N ARG A 346 9.45 -26.68 -12.03
CA ARG A 346 8.48 -27.75 -12.36
C ARG A 346 9.06 -29.18 -12.44
N TRP A 347 10.34 -29.41 -12.16
CA TRP A 347 10.95 -30.73 -12.28
C TRP A 347 10.74 -31.64 -11.06
N ALA A 348 10.15 -31.15 -9.96
CA ALA A 348 9.90 -31.97 -8.77
C ALA A 348 8.60 -32.83 -8.83
N ARG A 349 8.04 -33.07 -10.02
CA ARG A 349 6.98 -34.07 -10.23
C ARG A 349 7.32 -34.93 -11.44
N ASP A 350 8.06 -36.01 -11.18
CA ASP A 350 7.81 -37.36 -11.68
C ASP A 350 8.95 -38.30 -11.29
N PRO A 351 8.69 -39.38 -10.53
CA PRO A 351 9.27 -40.68 -10.84
C PRO A 351 8.31 -41.37 -11.79
N GLY A 352 8.63 -41.29 -13.07
CA GLY A 352 7.94 -42.00 -14.13
C GLY A 352 7.93 -43.50 -13.89
N ASP A 353 6.73 -44.03 -13.97
CA ASP A 353 6.33 -45.40 -14.24
C ASP A 353 7.25 -46.06 -15.28
N ALA A 354 8.24 -46.83 -14.81
CA ALA A 354 9.04 -47.71 -15.65
C ALA A 354 8.36 -49.08 -15.70
N GLY A 355 7.65 -49.30 -16.80
CA GLY A 355 6.89 -50.51 -17.06
C GLY A 355 7.70 -51.80 -16.92
N SER A 356 7.10 -52.77 -16.24
CA SER A 356 7.43 -54.19 -16.35
C SER A 356 6.23 -54.92 -16.95
N GLY A 357 6.10 -54.83 -18.27
CA GLY A 357 5.28 -55.73 -19.08
C GLY A 357 6.19 -56.54 -19.98
N VAL A 358 6.61 -57.73 -19.54
CA VAL A 358 7.09 -58.79 -20.43
C VAL A 358 6.22 -60.03 -20.20
N ARG A 359 5.73 -60.55 -21.33
CA ARG A 359 4.77 -61.62 -21.49
C ARG A 359 5.41 -63.00 -21.33
N SER A 360 4.58 -63.94 -20.85
CA SER A 360 4.44 -65.34 -21.28
C SER A 360 5.67 -66.25 -21.38
N ALA A 361 5.76 -67.21 -20.45
CA ALA A 361 5.65 -68.65 -20.76
C ALA A 361 5.09 -69.37 -19.52
#